data_AF-A0A454WA33-F1
#
_entry.id   AF-A0A454WA33-F1
#
_cell.length_a   1.000
_cell.length_b   1.000
_cell.length_c   1.000
_cell.angle_alpha   90.00
_cell.angle_beta   90.00
_cell.angle_gamma   90.00
#
_symmetry.space_group_name_H-M   'P 1'
#
loop_
_entity.id
_entity.type
_entity.pdbx_description
1 polymer ?
#
loop_
_entity_poly.entity_id
_entity_poly.type
_entity_poly.pdbx_seq_one_letter_code
_entity_poly.pdbx_strand_id
1 'polypeptide(L)'
;MTPADELRTAAQTLMDLADTAQADLDTDEFWKCYAPATAWRDGFVNGFGGVSSDLVAVFTPTTAHALAGWLRFEADLIDRVPGAELKDRTTHALNVARQINGSAP
;
A
#
# COMPACT_ATOMS: atom_id res chain seq x y z
N MET A 1 -9.29 1.36 19.86
CA MET A 1 -8.20 1.40 18.87
C MET A 1 -7.52 2.75 19.01
N THR A 2 -6.22 2.78 19.25
CA THR A 2 -5.44 4.03 19.34
C THR A 2 -5.09 4.54 17.94
N PRO A 3 -4.68 5.82 17.78
CA PRO A 3 -4.15 6.32 16.50
C PRO A 3 -2.99 5.46 15.95
N ALA A 4 -2.07 5.01 16.81
CA ALA A 4 -0.98 4.14 16.40
C ALA A 4 -1.48 2.76 15.94
N ASP A 5 -2.52 2.21 16.59
CA ASP A 5 -3.14 0.94 16.16
C ASP A 5 -3.82 1.07 14.79
N GLU A 6 -4.49 2.21 14.50
CA GLU A 6 -5.12 2.46 13.19
C GLU A 6 -4.07 2.44 12.07
N LEU A 7 -2.93 3.09 12.29
CA LEU A 7 -1.81 3.14 11.35
C LEU A 7 -1.18 1.75 11.15
N ARG A 8 -0.98 0.99 12.22
CA ARG A 8 -0.44 -0.38 12.15
C ARG A 8 -1.38 -1.33 11.42
N THR A 9 -2.69 -1.20 11.65
CA THR A 9 -3.70 -2.01 10.97
C THR A 9 -3.66 -1.74 9.47
N ALA A 10 -3.66 -0.48 9.06
CA ALA A 10 -3.57 -0.11 7.63
C ALA A 10 -2.26 -0.58 7.00
N ALA A 11 -1.14 -0.45 7.72
CA ALA A 11 0.14 -0.96 7.26
C ALA A 11 0.09 -2.48 7.05
N GLN A 12 -0.47 -3.23 8.00
CA GLN A 12 -0.60 -4.68 7.90
C GLN A 12 -1.44 -5.09 6.70
N THR A 13 -2.60 -4.46 6.51
CA THR A 13 -3.44 -4.67 5.33
C THR A 13 -2.67 -4.46 4.02
N LEU A 14 -1.87 -3.40 3.93
CA LEU A 14 -1.06 -3.15 2.73
C LEU A 14 0.01 -4.22 2.48
N MET A 15 0.71 -4.69 3.51
CA MET A 15 1.71 -5.75 3.33
C MET A 15 1.05 -7.07 2.94
N ASP A 16 -0.05 -7.45 3.59
CA ASP A 16 -0.73 -8.71 3.29
C ASP A 16 -1.24 -8.72 1.84
N LEU A 17 -1.84 -7.61 1.39
CA LEU A 17 -2.29 -7.46 0.00
C LEU A 17 -1.13 -7.43 -0.99
N ALA A 18 -0.04 -6.75 -0.66
CA ALA A 18 1.10 -6.64 -1.54
C ALA A 18 1.88 -7.95 -1.66
N ASP A 19 2.08 -8.68 -0.56
CA ASP A 19 2.68 -10.01 -0.58
C ASP A 19 1.80 -10.99 -1.40
N THR A 20 0.48 -10.91 -1.25
CA THR A 20 -0.46 -11.71 -2.06
C THR A 20 -0.40 -11.34 -3.53
N ALA A 21 -0.38 -10.05 -3.85
CA ALA A 21 -0.28 -9.56 -5.23
C ALA A 21 1.06 -9.89 -5.88
N GLN A 22 2.16 -9.89 -5.11
CA GLN A 22 3.47 -10.31 -5.58
C GLN A 22 3.49 -11.82 -5.86
N ALA A 23 2.90 -12.63 -4.98
CA ALA A 23 2.78 -14.07 -5.21
C ALA A 23 1.93 -14.38 -6.46
N ASP A 24 0.85 -13.64 -6.68
CA ASP A 24 0.04 -13.74 -7.90
C ASP A 24 0.86 -13.38 -9.14
N LEU A 25 1.57 -12.25 -9.10
CA LEU A 25 2.47 -11.80 -10.17
C LEU A 25 3.54 -12.84 -10.53
N ASP A 26 4.06 -13.55 -9.53
CA ASP A 26 5.12 -14.54 -9.70
C ASP A 26 4.61 -15.90 -10.20
N THR A 27 3.32 -16.21 -10.02
CA THR A 27 2.80 -17.58 -10.22
C THR A 27 1.70 -17.71 -11.27
N ASP A 28 0.82 -16.72 -11.42
CA ASP A 28 -0.32 -16.77 -12.33
C ASP A 28 0.13 -16.71 -13.80
N GLU A 29 -0.52 -17.49 -14.67
CA GLU A 29 -0.20 -17.58 -16.09
C GLU A 29 -0.49 -16.29 -16.86
N PHE A 30 -1.44 -15.48 -16.38
CA PHE A 30 -1.76 -14.17 -16.94
C PHE A 30 -0.51 -13.28 -17.03
N TRP A 31 0.34 -13.29 -16.01
CA TRP A 31 1.52 -12.42 -15.95
C TRP A 31 2.69 -12.90 -16.79
N LYS A 32 2.75 -14.20 -17.15
CA LYS A 32 3.89 -14.83 -17.83
C LYS A 32 4.13 -14.32 -19.25
N CYS A 33 3.13 -13.72 -19.88
CA CYS A 33 3.28 -13.13 -21.22
C CYS A 33 3.97 -11.75 -21.21
N TYR A 34 4.15 -11.14 -20.03
CA TYR A 34 4.82 -9.85 -19.86
C TYR A 34 6.26 -10.01 -19.38
N ALA A 35 7.09 -8.98 -19.62
CA ALA A 35 8.45 -8.98 -19.11
C ALA A 35 8.45 -8.84 -17.57
N PRO A 36 9.21 -9.64 -16.81
CA PRO A 36 9.14 -9.63 -15.34
C PRO A 36 9.35 -8.24 -14.71
N ALA A 37 10.24 -7.43 -15.29
CA ALA A 37 10.54 -6.10 -14.78
C ALA A 37 9.39 -5.08 -14.91
N THR A 38 8.42 -5.33 -15.80
CA THR A 38 7.31 -4.41 -16.08
C THR A 38 5.94 -5.09 -16.03
N ALA A 39 5.89 -6.38 -15.66
CA ALA A 39 4.70 -7.22 -15.75
C ALA A 39 3.49 -6.59 -15.04
N TRP A 40 3.67 -6.05 -13.83
CA TRP A 40 2.60 -5.36 -13.11
C TRP A 40 1.98 -4.23 -13.95
N ARG A 41 2.80 -3.28 -14.39
CA ARG A 41 2.35 -2.13 -15.17
C ARG A 41 1.71 -2.57 -16.48
N ASP A 42 2.41 -3.42 -17.22
CA ASP A 42 1.99 -3.82 -18.56
C ASP A 42 0.71 -4.67 -18.50
N GLY A 43 0.53 -5.51 -17.48
CA GLY A 43 -0.69 -6.30 -17.31
C GLY A 43 -1.93 -5.46 -17.04
N PHE A 44 -1.84 -4.44 -16.19
CA PHE A 44 -2.97 -3.53 -15.95
C PHE A 44 -3.26 -2.63 -17.16
N VAL A 45 -2.22 -2.04 -17.75
CA VAL A 45 -2.37 -1.14 -18.91
C VAL A 45 -2.93 -1.89 -20.12
N ASN A 46 -2.49 -3.11 -20.39
CA ASN A 46 -2.99 -3.89 -21.52
C ASN A 46 -4.33 -4.59 -21.23
N GLY A 47 -4.57 -5.01 -19.98
CA GLY A 47 -5.77 -5.74 -19.59
C GLY A 47 -7.02 -4.87 -19.50
N PHE A 48 -6.91 -3.69 -18.90
CA PHE A 48 -8.04 -2.78 -18.67
C PHE A 48 -7.95 -1.48 -19.49
N GLY A 49 -6.74 -0.97 -19.70
CA GLY A 49 -6.49 0.27 -20.44
C GLY A 49 -7.01 1.53 -19.75
N GLY A 50 -6.63 2.70 -20.28
CA GLY A 50 -7.10 3.99 -19.81
C GLY A 50 -6.52 4.47 -18.47
N VAL A 51 -6.88 5.70 -18.11
CA VAL A 51 -6.26 6.47 -17.01
C VAL A 51 -6.39 5.82 -15.63
N SER A 52 -7.46 5.06 -15.38
CA SER A 52 -7.63 4.33 -14.12
C SER A 52 -6.60 3.20 -14.00
N SER A 53 -6.33 2.50 -15.10
CA SER A 53 -5.33 1.43 -15.16
C SER A 53 -3.92 1.99 -15.02
N ASP A 54 -3.66 3.16 -15.63
CA ASP A 54 -2.39 3.87 -15.48
C ASP A 54 -2.11 4.23 -14.01
N LEU A 55 -3.13 4.63 -13.25
CA LEU A 55 -2.99 4.94 -11.82
C LEU A 55 -2.70 3.68 -10.99
N VAL A 56 -3.39 2.57 -11.23
CA VAL A 56 -3.15 1.30 -10.52
C VAL A 56 -1.77 0.74 -10.86
N ALA A 57 -1.35 0.90 -12.12
CA ALA A 57 -0.07 0.41 -12.62
C ALA A 57 1.16 1.04 -11.93
N VAL A 58 1.03 2.26 -11.38
CA VAL A 58 2.12 2.89 -10.60
C VAL A 58 2.13 2.48 -9.12
N PHE A 59 1.04 1.89 -8.62
CA PHE A 59 0.93 1.42 -7.24
C PHE A 59 1.27 -0.08 -7.15
N THR A 60 2.54 -0.40 -7.38
CA THR A 60 3.06 -1.77 -7.34
C THR A 60 3.08 -2.37 -5.92
N PRO A 61 3.24 -3.70 -5.77
CA PRO A 61 3.47 -4.32 -4.46
C PRO A 61 4.62 -3.68 -3.68
N THR A 62 5.71 -3.31 -4.36
CA THR A 62 6.83 -2.58 -3.74
C THR A 62 6.41 -1.20 -3.22
N THR A 63 5.62 -0.45 -3.99
CA THR A 63 5.09 0.86 -3.54
C THR A 63 4.17 0.69 -2.33
N ALA A 64 3.33 -0.35 -2.31
CA ALA A 64 2.48 -0.67 -1.16
C ALA A 64 3.30 -1.01 0.10
N HIS A 65 4.38 -1.79 -0.01
CA HIS A 65 5.31 -2.06 1.10
C HIS A 65 5.96 -0.78 1.62
N ALA A 66 6.40 0.10 0.73
CA ALA A 66 7.00 1.37 1.13
C ALA A 66 6.00 2.24 1.91
N LEU A 67 4.75 2.31 1.45
CA LEU A 67 3.68 3.04 2.15
C LEU A 67 3.38 2.41 3.52
N ALA A 68 3.31 1.07 3.60
CA ALA A 68 3.14 0.36 4.87
C ALA A 68 4.29 0.64 5.85
N GLY A 69 5.53 0.66 5.36
CA GLY A 69 6.70 1.01 6.14
C GLY A 69 6.63 2.43 6.71
N TRP A 70 6.18 3.39 5.89
CA TRP A 70 5.93 4.76 6.36
C TRP A 70 4.84 4.82 7.44
N LEU A 71 3.71 4.13 7.27
CA LEU A 71 2.64 4.11 8.29
C LEU A 71 3.11 3.49 9.61
N ARG A 72 3.91 2.42 9.57
CA ARG A 72 4.54 1.84 10.77
C ARG A 72 5.50 2.83 11.45
N PHE A 73 6.29 3.55 10.67
CA PHE A 73 7.16 4.59 11.20
C PHE A 73 6.37 5.70 11.93
N GLU A 74 5.27 6.17 11.35
CA GLU A 74 4.40 7.16 12.01
C GLU A 74 3.78 6.61 13.30
N ALA A 75 3.32 5.34 13.30
CA ALA A 75 2.79 4.69 14.50
C ALA A 75 3.83 4.61 15.63
N ASP A 76 5.07 4.27 15.27
CA ASP A 76 6.17 4.20 16.23
C ASP A 76 6.58 5.57 16.77
N LEU A 77 6.48 6.64 15.98
CA LEU A 77 6.70 7.99 16.48
C LEU A 77 5.69 8.38 17.57
N ILE A 78 4.41 8.10 17.35
CA ILE A 78 3.32 8.41 18.31
C ILE A 78 3.59 7.72 19.66
N ASP A 79 3.99 6.45 19.64
CA ASP A 79 4.19 5.67 20.87
C ASP A 79 5.51 6.00 21.58
N ARG A 80 6.59 6.20 20.82
CA ARG A 80 7.94 6.34 21.40
C ARG A 80 8.29 7.76 21.80
N VAL A 81 7.69 8.76 21.17
CA VAL A 81 7.98 10.18 21.44
C VAL A 81 6.69 10.99 21.52
N PRO A 82 5.84 10.78 22.55
CA PRO A 82 4.58 11.50 22.68
C PRO A 82 4.80 13.02 22.70
N GLY A 83 4.11 13.75 21.83
CA GLY A 83 4.20 15.20 21.68
C GLY A 83 5.26 15.68 20.69
N ALA A 84 6.07 14.80 20.10
CA ALA A 84 6.96 15.14 18.98
C ALA A 84 6.26 15.03 17.61
N GLU A 85 5.07 14.44 17.58
CA GLU A 85 4.25 14.42 16.39
C GLU A 85 3.86 15.84 15.94
N LEU A 86 4.15 16.13 14.67
CA LEU A 86 3.55 17.30 14.02
C LEU A 86 2.07 16.98 13.81
N LYS A 87 1.18 17.75 14.45
CA LYS A 87 -0.27 17.51 14.46
C LYS A 87 -0.84 17.28 13.05
N ASP A 88 -0.44 18.09 12.09
CA ASP A 88 -0.94 17.99 10.70
C ASP A 88 -0.43 16.73 9.99
N ARG A 89 0.84 16.35 10.25
CA ARG A 89 1.44 15.12 9.71
C ARG A 89 0.72 13.87 10.21
N THR A 90 0.48 13.80 11.52
CA THR A 90 -0.24 12.65 12.12
C THR A 90 -1.67 12.58 11.63
N THR A 91 -2.33 13.74 11.52
CA THR A 91 -3.69 13.80 10.96
C THR A 91 -3.71 13.29 9.51
N HIS A 92 -2.71 13.66 8.70
CA HIS A 92 -2.59 13.17 7.32
C HIS A 92 -2.38 11.65 7.26
N ALA A 93 -1.43 11.11 8.05
CA ALA A 93 -1.18 9.68 8.13
C ALA A 93 -2.43 8.89 8.55
N LEU A 94 -3.19 9.38 9.53
CA LEU A 94 -4.45 8.77 9.96
C LEU A 94 -5.52 8.80 8.86
N ASN A 95 -5.62 9.88 8.10
CA ASN A 95 -6.56 9.95 6.97
C ASN A 95 -6.21 8.93 5.89
N VAL A 96 -4.92 8.74 5.56
CA VAL A 96 -4.48 7.70 4.64
C VAL A 96 -4.82 6.30 5.19
N ALA A 97 -4.49 6.04 6.45
CA ALA A 97 -4.78 4.75 7.09
C ALA A 97 -6.29 4.43 7.10
N ARG A 98 -7.15 5.42 7.35
CA ARG A 98 -8.60 5.24 7.34
C ARG A 98 -9.14 4.90 5.95
N GLN A 99 -8.60 5.50 4.89
CA GLN A 99 -8.97 5.14 3.52
C GLN A 99 -8.60 3.68 3.22
N ILE A 100 -7.41 3.25 3.63
CA ILE A 100 -6.95 1.86 3.46
C ILE A 100 -7.85 0.91 4.26
N ASN A 101 -8.07 1.19 5.55
CA ASN A 101 -8.89 0.36 6.44
C ASN A 101 -10.36 0.28 5.98
N GLY A 102 -10.90 1.36 5.40
CA GLY A 102 -12.26 1.40 4.83
C GLY A 102 -12.36 0.79 3.42
N SER A 103 -11.24 0.54 2.76
CA SER A 103 -11.16 -0.15 1.46
C SER A 103 -10.85 -1.64 1.60
N ALA A 104 -10.65 -2.14 2.82
CA ALA A 104 -10.52 -3.57 3.08
C ALA A 104 -11.85 -4.28 2.73
N PRO A 105 -11.82 -5.40 2.00
CA PRO A 105 -13.01 -6.21 1.72
C PRO A 105 -13.65 -6.82 2.98
#